data_AF-A0A6B1GMV7-F1
#
_entry.id   AF-A0A6B1GMV7-F1
#
_cell.length_a   1.000
_cell.length_b   1.000
_cell.length_c   1.000
_cell.angle_alpha   90.00
_cell.angle_beta   90.00
_cell.angle_gamma   90.00
#
_symmetry.space_group_name_H-M   'P 1'
#
loop_
_entity.id
_entity.type
_entity.pdbx_description
1 polymer ?
#
loop_
_entity_poly.entity_id
_entity_poly.type
_entity_poly.pdbx_seq_one_letter_code
_entity_poly.pdbx_strand_id
1 'polypeptide(L)'
;ADAARPDEWWDGKPFDRILVDAPCSALGVVSKHPDIKHHRKPADIDRVVEQQRHLLEGLLPLLNRNGKLLYTTCSILARENDDQIEAVLRNHPNFSIDQLPPSLGHQTRFGRQRLQDNAGGDGFYYARLKNQ
;
A
#
# COMPACT_ATOMS: atom_id res chain seq x y z
N ALA A 1 13.12 8.38 -12.10
CA ALA A 1 13.44 8.73 -10.71
C ALA A 1 12.88 7.64 -9.81
N ASP A 2 13.57 7.33 -8.71
CA ASP A 2 13.11 6.34 -7.72
C ASP A 2 12.16 7.01 -6.71
N ALA A 3 10.92 6.54 -6.63
CA ALA A 3 9.92 7.11 -5.73
C ALA A 3 10.30 6.95 -4.24
N ALA A 4 11.14 5.98 -3.90
CA ALA A 4 11.65 5.80 -2.54
C ALA A 4 12.79 6.78 -2.18
N ARG A 5 13.32 7.54 -3.15
CA ARG A 5 14.41 8.53 -2.98
C ARG A 5 13.98 9.92 -3.47
N PRO A 6 13.06 10.58 -2.75
CA PRO A 6 12.50 11.86 -3.16
C PRO A 6 13.53 12.99 -3.25
N ASP A 7 14.63 12.89 -2.52
CA ASP A 7 15.77 13.82 -2.58
C ASP A 7 16.37 13.98 -3.99
N GLU A 8 16.20 12.99 -4.86
CA GLU A 8 16.71 13.04 -6.24
C GLU A 8 15.81 13.80 -7.22
N TRP A 9 14.54 14.02 -6.90
CA TRP A 9 13.55 14.50 -7.88
C TRP A 9 12.50 15.47 -7.36
N TRP A 10 12.30 15.54 -6.04
CA TRP A 10 11.29 16.38 -5.42
C TRP A 10 11.78 17.83 -5.32
N ASP A 11 10.92 18.78 -5.69
CA ASP A 11 11.22 20.22 -5.69
C ASP A 11 11.00 20.90 -4.33
N GLY A 12 10.74 20.11 -3.27
CA GLY A 12 10.46 20.58 -1.92
C GLY A 12 9.03 21.11 -1.72
N LYS A 13 8.16 21.08 -2.73
CA LYS A 13 6.76 21.48 -2.58
C LYS A 13 5.91 20.31 -2.10
N PRO A 14 5.27 20.39 -0.93
CA PRO A 14 4.45 19.30 -0.43
C PRO A 14 3.23 19.00 -1.33
N PHE A 15 2.84 17.74 -1.39
CA PHE A 15 1.65 17.29 -2.10
C PHE A 15 0.41 17.31 -1.19
N ASP A 16 -0.74 17.65 -1.76
CA ASP A 16 -2.03 17.45 -1.10
C ASP A 16 -2.41 15.97 -1.02
N ARG A 17 -2.11 15.21 -2.07
CA ARG A 17 -2.52 13.80 -2.21
C ARG A 17 -1.42 13.00 -2.85
N ILE A 18 -1.18 11.80 -2.34
CA ILE A 18 -0.27 10.80 -2.93
C ILE A 18 -1.04 9.51 -3.13
N LEU A 19 -0.93 8.91 -4.31
CA LEU A 19 -1.37 7.54 -4.59
C LEU A 19 -0.11 6.66 -4.70
N VAL A 20 -0.05 5.62 -3.90
CA VAL A 20 1.02 4.62 -3.92
C VAL A 20 0.42 3.30 -4.38
N ASP A 21 0.58 3.00 -5.67
CA ASP A 21 0.37 1.64 -6.17
C ASP A 21 1.67 0.86 -5.99
N ALA A 22 1.75 0.15 -4.87
CA ALA A 22 3.03 -0.39 -4.39
C ALA A 22 3.41 -1.67 -5.13
N PRO A 23 4.71 -1.87 -5.42
CA PRO A 23 5.17 -3.17 -5.92
C PRO A 23 4.76 -4.26 -4.93
N CYS A 24 4.11 -5.30 -5.42
CA CYS A 24 3.44 -6.31 -4.61
C CYS A 24 3.74 -7.74 -5.09
N SER A 25 3.43 -8.76 -4.28
CA SER A 25 3.56 -10.17 -4.63
C SER A 25 2.63 -10.60 -5.77
N ALA A 26 1.58 -9.83 -6.01
CA ALA A 26 0.51 -10.05 -6.98
C ALA A 26 -0.35 -11.29 -6.71
N LEU A 27 -0.35 -11.77 -5.46
CA LEU A 27 -1.14 -12.95 -5.07
C LEU A 27 -2.66 -12.74 -5.19
N GLY A 28 -3.14 -11.50 -5.26
CA GLY A 28 -4.55 -11.18 -5.48
C GLY A 28 -5.03 -11.35 -6.93
N VAL A 29 -4.12 -11.47 -7.90
CA VAL A 29 -4.45 -11.59 -9.34
C VAL A 29 -4.11 -12.97 -9.94
N VAL A 30 -3.87 -13.95 -9.08
CA VAL A 30 -3.36 -15.28 -9.44
C VAL A 30 -4.27 -16.06 -10.40
N SER A 31 -5.59 -15.85 -10.39
CA SER A 31 -6.48 -16.52 -11.36
C SER A 31 -6.27 -16.02 -12.79
N LYS A 32 -5.86 -14.75 -12.96
CA LYS A 32 -5.55 -14.15 -14.27
C LYS A 32 -4.11 -14.43 -14.70
N HIS A 33 -3.22 -14.60 -13.73
CA HIS A 33 -1.79 -14.84 -13.92
C HIS A 33 -1.33 -16.03 -13.07
N PRO A 34 -1.63 -17.27 -13.49
CA PRO A 34 -1.34 -18.48 -12.70
C PRO A 34 0.15 -18.76 -12.53
N ASP A 35 0.99 -18.22 -13.42
CA ASP A 35 2.45 -18.29 -13.37
C ASP A 35 3.05 -17.66 -12.09
N ILE A 36 2.33 -16.71 -11.47
CA ILE A 36 2.70 -16.11 -10.18
C ILE A 36 2.93 -17.18 -9.11
N LYS A 37 2.14 -18.27 -9.11
CA LYS A 37 2.28 -19.37 -8.14
C LYS A 37 3.62 -20.09 -8.25
N HIS A 38 4.18 -20.18 -9.47
CA HIS A 38 5.41 -20.91 -9.73
C HIS A 38 6.65 -20.03 -9.53
N HIS A 39 6.51 -18.73 -9.76
CA HIS A 39 7.63 -17.79 -9.70
C HIS A 39 7.83 -17.13 -8.32
N ARG A 40 6.78 -16.98 -7.51
CA ARG A 40 6.89 -16.33 -6.20
C ARG A 40 7.40 -17.29 -5.14
N LYS A 41 8.53 -16.94 -4.53
CA LYS A 41 9.11 -17.63 -3.39
C LYS A 41 8.85 -16.83 -2.11
N PRO A 42 8.84 -17.48 -0.93
CA PRO A 42 8.69 -16.77 0.35
C PRO A 42 9.70 -15.63 0.55
N ALA A 43 10.96 -15.84 0.14
CA ALA A 43 12.00 -14.80 0.22
C ALA A 43 11.70 -13.56 -0.63
N ASP A 44 10.92 -13.70 -1.72
CA ASP A 44 10.51 -12.55 -2.54
C ASP A 44 9.51 -11.67 -1.78
N ILE A 45 8.69 -12.26 -0.92
CA ILE A 45 7.72 -11.52 -0.09
C ILE A 45 8.46 -10.63 0.89
N ASP A 46 9.51 -11.13 1.54
CA ASP A 46 10.31 -10.35 2.49
C ASP A 46 10.95 -9.13 1.80
N ARG A 47 11.49 -9.32 0.59
CA ARG A 47 12.08 -8.24 -0.21
C ARG A 47 11.04 -7.19 -0.61
N VAL A 48 9.86 -7.64 -1.03
CA VAL A 48 8.76 -6.76 -1.45
C VAL A 48 8.23 -5.96 -0.27
N VAL A 49 8.03 -6.61 0.88
CA VAL A 49 7.62 -5.96 2.14
C VAL A 49 8.61 -4.86 2.53
N GLU A 50 9.91 -5.14 2.45
CA GLU A 50 10.93 -4.14 2.77
C GLU A 50 10.93 -2.97 1.77
N GLN A 51 10.73 -3.26 0.48
CA GLN A 51 10.61 -2.24 -0.55
C GLN A 51 9.37 -1.35 -0.34
N GLN A 52 8.23 -1.94 0.00
CA GLN A 52 6.99 -1.21 0.33
C GLN A 52 7.21 -0.28 1.54
N ARG A 53 7.89 -0.78 2.58
CA ARG A 53 8.26 0.02 3.75
C ARG A 53 9.10 1.22 3.38
N HIS A 54 10.18 1.02 2.61
CA HIS A 54 11.03 2.13 2.15
C HIS A 54 10.27 3.15 1.31
N LEU A 55 9.38 2.70 0.44
CA LEU A 55 8.55 3.58 -0.37
C LEU A 55 7.63 4.45 0.51
N LEU A 56 6.97 3.85 1.50
CA LEU A 56 6.10 4.59 2.43
C LEU A 56 6.91 5.60 3.26
N GLU A 57 8.02 5.17 3.87
CA GLU A 57 8.92 6.03 4.65
C GLU A 57 9.44 7.23 3.84
N GLY A 58 9.76 7.01 2.57
CA GLY A 58 10.21 8.07 1.66
C GLY A 58 9.10 9.05 1.26
N LEU A 59 7.87 8.58 1.07
CA LEU A 59 6.77 9.41 0.53
C LEU A 59 5.94 10.15 1.59
N LEU A 60 5.86 9.64 2.82
CA LEU A 60 5.06 10.27 3.89
C LEU A 60 5.48 11.73 4.18
N PRO A 61 6.79 12.08 4.26
CA PRO A 61 7.23 13.46 4.54
C PRO A 61 6.86 14.47 3.45
N LEU A 62 6.51 14.00 2.25
CA LEU A 62 6.18 14.85 1.11
C LEU A 62 4.74 15.38 1.19
N LEU A 63 3.93 14.90 2.14
CA LEU A 63 2.56 15.36 2.30
C LEU A 63 2.48 16.65 3.09
N ASN A 64 1.64 17.57 2.62
CA ASN A 64 1.26 18.70 3.44
C ASN A 64 0.45 18.27 4.67
N ARG A 65 0.28 19.20 5.61
CA ARG A 65 -0.67 19.03 6.71
C ARG A 65 -2.09 18.89 6.16
N ASN A 66 -2.87 17.95 6.67
CA ASN A 66 -4.15 17.48 6.11
C ASN A 66 -4.07 16.75 4.76
N GLY A 67 -2.86 16.52 4.26
CA GLY A 67 -2.62 15.71 3.07
C GLY A 67 -3.02 14.26 3.27
N LYS A 68 -3.29 13.55 2.17
CA LYS A 68 -3.73 12.14 2.22
C LYS A 68 -2.88 11.26 1.32
N LEU A 69 -2.51 10.09 1.83
CA LEU A 69 -1.86 9.03 1.06
C LEU A 69 -2.82 7.86 0.91
N LEU A 70 -3.07 7.41 -0.32
CA LEU A 70 -3.76 6.16 -0.59
C LEU A 70 -2.71 5.11 -0.95
N TYR A 71 -2.54 4.12 -0.09
CA TYR A 71 -1.69 2.95 -0.31
C TYR A 71 -2.54 1.82 -0.90
N THR A 72 -2.06 1.23 -1.98
CA THR A 72 -2.72 0.12 -2.64
C THR A 72 -1.76 -1.00 -2.99
N THR A 73 -2.28 -2.23 -2.92
CA THR A 73 -1.57 -3.41 -3.42
C THR A 73 -2.54 -4.33 -4.14
N CYS A 74 -2.00 -5.08 -5.08
CA CYS A 74 -2.59 -6.26 -5.71
C CYS A 74 -2.44 -7.55 -4.87
N SER A 75 -2.25 -7.44 -3.55
CA SER A 75 -1.99 -8.57 -2.66
C SER A 75 -3.15 -8.82 -1.69
N ILE A 76 -3.23 -10.06 -1.22
CA ILE A 76 -4.13 -10.51 -0.16
C ILE A 76 -3.38 -10.80 1.15
N LEU A 77 -2.05 -10.60 1.19
CA LEU A 77 -1.23 -10.90 2.36
C LEU A 77 -1.23 -9.73 3.34
N ALA A 78 -1.55 -10.00 4.61
CA ALA A 78 -1.50 -9.01 5.68
C ALA A 78 -0.13 -8.32 5.79
N ARG A 79 0.96 -9.07 5.56
CA ARG A 79 2.35 -8.59 5.59
C ARG A 79 2.62 -7.42 4.63
N GLU A 80 1.95 -7.43 3.49
CA GLU A 80 2.05 -6.39 2.46
C GLU A 80 0.99 -5.29 2.63
N ASN A 81 0.02 -5.50 3.52
CA ASN A 81 -1.20 -4.72 3.66
C ASN A 81 -1.27 -4.08 5.05
N ASP A 82 -2.14 -4.57 5.93
CA ASP A 82 -2.34 -4.01 7.28
C ASP A 82 -1.05 -3.92 8.10
N ASP A 83 -0.11 -4.87 7.96
CA ASP A 83 1.14 -4.85 8.73
C ASP A 83 2.05 -3.67 8.32
N GLN A 84 2.00 -3.27 7.04
CA GLN A 84 2.70 -2.07 6.56
C GLN A 84 2.09 -0.81 7.19
N ILE A 85 0.77 -0.73 7.20
CA ILE A 85 0.06 0.43 7.73
C ILE A 85 0.22 0.52 9.25
N GLU A 86 0.20 -0.60 9.96
CA GLU A 86 0.50 -0.69 11.39
C GLU A 86 1.89 -0.12 11.71
N ALA A 87 2.91 -0.51 10.93
CA ALA A 87 4.26 0.00 11.08
C ALA A 87 4.33 1.52 10.85
N VAL A 88 3.64 2.03 9.82
CA VAL A 88 3.56 3.48 9.57
C VAL A 88 2.93 4.22 10.75
N LEU A 89 1.77 3.78 11.22
CA LEU A 89 1.06 4.46 12.33
C LEU A 89 1.87 4.44 13.63
N ARG A 90 2.68 3.41 13.86
CA ARG A 90 3.58 3.33 15.01
C ARG A 90 4.77 4.29 14.89
N ASN A 91 5.34 4.42 13.68
CA ASN A 91 6.56 5.20 13.47
C ASN A 91 6.28 6.68 13.15
N HIS A 92 5.08 7.01 12.66
CA HIS A 92 4.67 8.34 12.22
C HIS A 92 3.39 8.79 12.94
N PRO A 93 3.48 9.27 14.19
CA PRO A 93 2.32 9.54 15.04
C PRO A 93 1.43 10.71 14.57
N ASN A 94 1.90 11.51 13.61
CA ASN A 94 1.11 12.55 12.95
C ASN A 94 0.15 11.98 11.88
N PHE A 95 0.23 10.70 11.56
CA PHE A 95 -0.68 10.06 10.62
C PHE A 95 -1.78 9.28 11.33
N SER A 96 -2.97 9.30 10.74
CA SER A 96 -4.10 8.47 11.17
C SER A 96 -4.82 7.85 9.99
N ILE A 97 -5.63 6.82 10.26
CA ILE A 97 -6.49 6.19 9.26
C ILE A 97 -7.64 7.11 8.89
N ASP A 98 -7.79 7.33 7.59
CA ASP A 98 -8.93 8.02 6.99
C ASP A 98 -9.84 6.99 6.31
N GLN A 99 -11.02 6.78 6.90
CA GLN A 99 -11.93 5.70 6.53
C GLN A 99 -12.30 5.72 5.04
N LEU A 100 -12.29 4.52 4.45
CA LEU A 100 -12.65 4.27 3.05
C LEU A 100 -14.07 3.72 2.93
N PRO A 101 -14.78 4.00 1.82
CA PRO A 101 -16.17 3.60 1.65
C PRO A 101 -16.36 2.06 1.64
N PRO A 102 -17.51 1.56 2.10
CA PRO A 102 -17.88 0.14 2.07
C PRO A 102 -17.72 -0.59 0.74
N SER A 103 -17.91 0.13 -0.36
CA SER A 103 -17.84 -0.42 -1.72
C SER A 103 -16.47 -0.95 -2.13
N LEU A 104 -15.39 -0.63 -1.40
CA LEU A 104 -14.02 -1.07 -1.75
C LEU A 104 -13.64 -2.45 -1.17
N GLY A 105 -14.54 -3.11 -0.44
CA GLY A 105 -14.33 -4.49 0.03
C GLY A 105 -14.49 -4.65 1.54
N HIS A 106 -14.01 -5.79 2.05
CA HIS A 106 -14.11 -6.16 3.46
C HIS A 106 -13.25 -5.24 4.31
N GLN A 107 -13.80 -4.80 5.45
CA GLN A 107 -13.05 -4.02 6.42
C GLN A 107 -11.93 -4.88 7.03
N THR A 108 -10.74 -4.31 7.13
CA THR A 108 -9.58 -4.90 7.82
C THR A 108 -9.21 -4.04 9.02
N ARG A 109 -8.06 -4.25 9.67
CA ARG A 109 -7.65 -3.43 10.83
C ARG A 109 -7.45 -1.97 10.43
N PHE A 110 -6.82 -1.72 9.28
CA PHE A 110 -6.41 -0.37 8.88
C PHE A 110 -6.89 0.03 7.49
N GLY A 111 -7.34 -0.92 6.67
CA GLY A 111 -7.80 -0.66 5.31
C GLY A 111 -9.02 -1.48 4.90
N ARG A 112 -9.15 -1.72 3.61
CA ARG A 112 -10.16 -2.59 3.02
C ARG A 112 -9.54 -3.57 2.05
N GLN A 113 -9.92 -4.83 2.16
CA GLN A 113 -9.48 -5.92 1.30
C GLN A 113 -10.65 -6.35 0.40
N ARG A 114 -10.48 -6.18 -0.89
CA ARG A 114 -11.25 -6.94 -1.88
C ARG A 114 -10.58 -8.30 -2.05
N LEU A 115 -11.35 -9.35 -1.89
CA LEU A 115 -10.93 -10.70 -2.25
C LEU A 115 -11.41 -10.99 -3.66
N GLN A 116 -10.74 -11.93 -4.30
CA GLN A 116 -11.19 -12.42 -5.59
C GLN A 116 -12.53 -13.14 -5.42
N ASP A 117 -13.48 -12.82 -6.30
CA ASP A 117 -14.79 -13.43 -6.34
C ASP A 117 -15.06 -14.09 -7.70
N ASN A 118 -16.13 -14.89 -7.76
CA ASN A 118 -16.56 -15.54 -8.99
C ASN A 118 -17.09 -14.55 -10.05
N ALA A 119 -17.25 -13.28 -9.70
CA ALA A 119 -17.65 -12.21 -10.62
C ALA A 119 -16.44 -11.59 -11.36
N GLY A 120 -15.22 -12.07 -11.11
CA GLY A 120 -14.01 -11.72 -11.86
C GLY A 120 -13.22 -10.54 -11.29
N GLY A 121 -13.53 -10.11 -10.07
CA GLY A 121 -12.75 -9.08 -9.37
C GLY A 121 -11.35 -9.57 -8.98
N ASP A 122 -10.36 -8.68 -9.10
CA ASP A 122 -9.02 -8.93 -8.57
C ASP A 122 -8.98 -8.73 -7.06
N GLY A 123 -8.21 -9.57 -6.38
CA GLY A 123 -7.81 -9.35 -4.99
C GLY A 123 -6.96 -8.09 -4.88
N PHE A 124 -7.40 -7.16 -4.04
CA PHE A 124 -6.78 -5.83 -3.95
C PHE A 124 -6.98 -5.23 -2.56
N TYR A 125 -6.02 -4.45 -2.10
CA TYR A 125 -6.04 -3.79 -0.81
C TYR A 125 -5.97 -2.28 -0.94
N TYR A 126 -6.66 -1.57 -0.05
CA TYR A 126 -6.70 -0.12 0.02
C TYR A 126 -6.56 0.34 1.46
N ALA A 127 -5.62 1.24 1.74
CA ALA A 127 -5.56 1.97 3.01
C ALA A 127 -5.29 3.44 2.75
N ARG A 128 -6.03 4.31 3.43
CA ARG A 128 -5.85 5.76 3.30
C ARG A 128 -5.38 6.35 4.62
N LEU A 129 -4.24 7.03 4.56
CA LEU A 129 -3.63 7.75 5.66
C LEU A 129 -3.88 9.24 5.48
N LYS A 130 -4.06 9.95 6.60
CA LYS A 130 -4.16 11.42 6.63
C LYS A 130 -3.09 11.98 7.57
N ASN A 131 -2.33 12.96 7.09
CA ASN A 131 -1.37 13.74 7.88
C ASN A 131 -2.14 14.81 8.70
N GLN A 132 -1.97 14.86 10.02
CA GLN A 132 -2.77 15.72 10.93
C GLN A 132 -2.12 17.05 11.30
#